data_AF-A0A512IEK6-F1
#
_entry.id   AF-A0A512IEK6-F1
#
_cell.length_a   1.000
_cell.length_b   1.000
_cell.length_c   1.000
_cell.angle_alpha   90.00
_cell.angle_beta   90.00
_cell.angle_gamma   90.00
#
_symmetry.space_group_name_H-M   'P 1'
#
loop_
_entity.id
_entity.type
_entity.pdbx_description
1 polymer ?
#
loop_
_entity_poly.entity_id
_entity_poly.type
_entity_poly.pdbx_seq_one_letter_code
_entity_poly.pdbx_strand_id
1 'polypeptide(L)' 'MSVGEFAERVGLTPANVAVLKNGRAKAVRFATLDAMCRVLECQPGDLLEWVED' A
#
# COMPACT_ATOMS: atom_id res chain seq x y z
N MET A 1 8.08 9.04 7.05
CA MET A 1 8.13 9.49 5.65
C MET A 1 6.85 10.21 5.29
N SER A 2 6.92 11.17 4.37
CA SER A 2 5.69 11.81 3.85
C SER A 2 4.93 10.87 2.92
N VAL A 3 3.64 11.14 2.68
CA VAL A 3 2.84 10.34 1.71
C VAL A 3 3.43 10.43 0.30
N GLY A 4 3.96 11.60 -0.08
CA GLY A 4 4.61 11.80 -1.38
C GLY A 4 5.88 10.95 -1.52
N GLU A 5 6.74 10.99 -0.50
CA GLU A 5 7.97 10.19 -0.44
C GLU A 5 7.68 8.68 -0.49
N PHE A 6 6.66 8.21 0.23
CA PHE A 6 6.23 6.81 0.16
C PHE A 6 5.74 6.44 -1.24
N ALA A 7 4.94 7.31 -1.86
CA ALA A 7 4.41 7.09 -3.19
C ALA A 7 5.54 6.93 -4.22
N GLU A 8 6.55 7.80 -4.18
CA GLU A 8 7.73 7.70 -5.04
C GLU A 8 8.49 6.38 -4.82
N ARG A 9 8.75 6.00 -3.56
CA ARG A 9 9.51 4.76 -3.25
C ARG A 9 8.79 3.49 -3.70
N VAL A 10 7.46 3.46 -3.67
CA VAL A 10 6.64 2.31 -4.09
C VAL A 10 6.31 2.34 -5.59
N GLY A 11 6.54 3.46 -6.28
CA GLY A 11 6.16 3.64 -7.69
C GLY A 11 4.66 3.89 -7.87
N LEU A 12 4.04 4.60 -6.93
CA LEU A 12 2.64 5.01 -6.97
C LEU A 12 2.51 6.54 -7.04
N THR A 13 1.32 7.00 -7.42
CA THR A 13 0.95 8.40 -7.22
C THR A 13 0.47 8.63 -5.79
N PRO A 14 0.60 9.85 -5.24
CA PRO A 14 0.02 10.18 -3.94
C PRO A 14 -1.48 9.90 -3.85
N ALA A 15 -2.20 10.05 -4.98
CA ALA A 15 -3.62 9.72 -5.08
C ALA A 15 -3.90 8.22 -4.87
N ASN A 16 -3.11 7.32 -5.50
CA ASN A 16 -3.26 5.88 -5.31
C ASN A 16 -2.95 5.47 -3.86
N VAL A 17 -1.92 6.06 -3.24
CA VAL A 17 -1.63 5.83 -1.83
C VAL A 17 -2.80 6.30 -0.95
N ALA A 18 -3.43 7.43 -1.27
CA ALA A 18 -4.61 7.91 -0.54
C ALA A 18 -5.84 7.00 -0.69
N VAL A 19 -5.96 6.25 -1.79
CA VAL A 19 -7.02 5.24 -1.96
C VAL A 19 -6.73 4.02 -1.07
N LEU A 20 -5.48 3.54 -1.08
CA LEU A 20 -5.03 2.40 -0.27
C LEU A 20 -5.15 2.68 1.22
N LYS A 21 -4.56 3.79 1.71
CA LYS A 21 -4.52 4.11 3.15
C LYS A 21 -5.90 4.29 3.78
N ASN A 22 -6.89 4.67 2.98
CA ASN A 22 -8.25 4.94 3.42
C ASN A 22 -9.17 3.72 3.22
N GLY A 23 -8.63 2.53 2.91
CA GLY A 23 -9.42 1.30 2.74
C GLY A 23 -10.38 1.31 1.55
N ARG A 24 -10.21 2.23 0.59
CA ARG A 24 -11.10 2.37 -0.58
C ARG A 24 -10.64 1.56 -1.79
N ALA A 25 -9.46 0.95 -1.71
CA ALA A 25 -8.94 0.12 -2.79
C ALA A 25 -9.75 -1.18 -2.91
N LYS A 26 -10.13 -1.54 -4.13
CA LYS A 26 -10.82 -2.80 -4.43
C LYS A 26 -9.88 -3.95 -4.75
N ALA A 27 -8.65 -3.64 -5.16
CA ALA A 27 -7.61 -4.60 -5.46
C ALA A 27 -6.23 -3.95 -5.32
N VAL A 28 -5.21 -4.77 -5.10
CA VAL A 28 -3.79 -4.39 -5.13
C VAL A 28 -3.01 -5.42 -5.95
N ARG A 29 -2.06 -4.96 -6.78
CA ARG A 29 -1.17 -5.86 -7.52
C ARG A 29 -0.12 -6.43 -6.56
N PHE A 30 0.25 -7.70 -6.71
CA PHE A 30 1.30 -8.29 -5.87
C PHE A 30 2.64 -7.54 -5.96
N ALA A 31 3.03 -7.03 -7.13
CA ALA A 31 4.24 -6.21 -7.27
C ALA A 31 4.17 -4.92 -6.42
N THR A 32 2.98 -4.32 -6.30
CA THR A 32 2.77 -3.16 -5.45
C THR A 32 2.83 -3.56 -3.98
N LEU A 33 2.19 -4.67 -3.59
CA LEU A 33 2.26 -5.19 -2.22
C LEU A 33 3.69 -5.53 -1.80
N ASP A 34 4.48 -6.20 -2.66
CA ASP A 34 5.91 -6.49 -2.45
C ASP A 34 6.72 -5.19 -2.28
N ALA A 35 6.54 -4.21 -3.15
CA ALA A 35 7.22 -2.91 -3.03
C ALA A 35 6.88 -2.19 -1.71
N MET A 36 5.61 -2.21 -1.29
CA MET A 36 5.19 -1.66 0.00
C MET A 36 5.86 -2.40 1.16
N CYS A 37 5.86 -3.74 1.15
CA CYS A 37 6.48 -4.55 2.20
C CYS A 37 7.99 -4.27 2.33
N ARG A 38 8.71 -4.12 1.20
CA ARG A 38 10.13 -3.77 1.21
C ARG A 38 10.40 -2.37 1.74
N VAL A 39 9.54 -1.39 1.41
CA VAL A 39 9.70 0.00 1.84
C VAL A 39 9.37 0.19 3.32
N LEU A 40 8.36 -0.53 3.82
CA LEU A 40 7.89 -0.48 5.19
C LEU A 40 8.55 -1.51 6.11
N GLU A 41 9.37 -2.39 5.55
CA GLU A 41 10.05 -3.49 6.26
C GLU A 41 9.05 -4.37 7.04
N CYS A 42 7.94 -4.72 6.38
CA CYS A 42 6.86 -5.51 6.97
C CYS A 42 6.52 -6.75 6.14
N GLN A 43 5.61 -7.58 6.64
CA GLN A 43 5.02 -8.71 5.94
C GLN A 43 3.65 -8.34 5.36
N PRO A 44 3.17 -9.06 4.32
CA PRO A 44 1.83 -8.85 3.77
C PRO A 44 0.71 -8.92 4.80
N GLY A 45 0.84 -9.78 5.82
CA GLY A 45 -0.13 -9.92 6.90
C GLY A 45 -0.22 -8.70 7.82
N ASP A 46 0.78 -7.81 7.80
CA ASP A 46 0.73 -6.54 8.54
C ASP A 46 -0.08 -5.46 7.79
N LEU A 47 -0.36 -5.67 6.50
CA LEU A 47 -1.06 -4.72 5.63
C LEU A 47 -2.46 -5.17 5.23
N LEU A 48 -2.71 -6.48 5.22
CA LEU A 48 -3.95 -7.09 4.76
C LEU A 48 -4.67 -7.74 5.93
N GLU A 49 -5.93 -7.38 6.08
CA GLU A 49 -6.85 -8.00 7.02
C GLU A 49 -8.05 -8.52 6.23
N TRP A 50 -8.50 -9.74 6.54
CA TRP A 50 -9.77 -10.23 6.03
C TRP A 50 -10.89 -9.59 6.86
N VAL A 51 -11.85 -8.98 6.17
CA VAL A 51 -13.05 -8.39 6.77
C VAL A 51 -14.28 -9.06 6.16
N GLU A 52 -15.28 -9.32 6.99
CA GLU A 52 -16.60 -9.75 6.53
C GLU A 52 -17.33 -8.56 5.89
N ASP A 53 -18.18 -8.82 4.88
CA ASP A 53 -18.93 -7.80 4.13
C ASP A 53 -20.08 -7.17 4.95
#